data_AF-A0A3D2JN79-F1
#
_entry.id   AF-A0A3D2JN79-F1
#
_cell.length_a   1.000
_cell.length_b   1.000
_cell.length_c   1.000
_cell.angle_alpha   90.00
_cell.angle_beta   90.00
_cell.angle_gamma   90.00
#
_symmetry.space_group_name_H-M   'P 1'
#
loop_
_entity.id
_entity.type
_entity.pdbx_description
1 polymer ?
#
loop_
_entity_poly.entity_id
_entity_poly.type
_entity_poly.pdbx_seq_one_letter_code
_entity_poly.pdbx_strand_id
1 'polypeptide(L)'
;MGIVIRNLKNNPVSTEVQAVKVCEHDFAFSEGETILTEYSHKYRVDDFKAMANEVGLAVKNLWTDENEMLEVMYLEQQYAD
;
A
#
# COMPACT_ATOMS: atom_id res chain seq x y z
N MET A 1 -5.35 -9.67 4.85
CA MET A 1 -4.13 -9.14 5.50
C MET A 1 -3.97 -7.69 5.06
N GLY A 2 -4.53 -6.74 5.80
CA GLY A 2 -4.30 -5.31 5.55
C GLY A 2 -3.10 -4.88 6.38
N ILE A 3 -2.12 -4.23 5.78
CA ILE A 3 -0.99 -3.62 6.47
C ILE A 3 -1.15 -2.11 6.31
N VAL A 4 -1.33 -1.38 7.40
CA VAL A 4 -1.49 0.08 7.41
C VAL A 4 -0.23 0.70 8.03
N ILE A 5 0.62 1.37 7.23
CA ILE A 5 1.85 2.04 7.71
C ILE A 5 2.09 3.32 6.91
N ARG A 6 2.01 4.55 7.51
CA ARG A 6 2.31 5.94 7.00
C ARG A 6 2.54 6.21 5.50
N ASN A 7 1.96 7.26 4.90
CA ASN A 7 2.00 7.46 3.43
C ASN A 7 3.46 7.52 2.94
N LEU A 8 3.85 6.55 2.12
CA LEU A 8 5.22 6.35 1.66
C LEU A 8 5.16 6.23 0.14
N LYS A 9 6.07 6.96 -0.50
CA LYS A 9 6.38 6.83 -1.92
C LYS A 9 7.76 6.21 -2.02
N ASN A 10 7.88 5.13 -2.77
CA ASN A 10 9.17 4.50 -3.01
C ASN A 10 9.73 5.02 -4.34
N ASN A 11 10.84 5.74 -4.23
CA ASN A 11 11.55 6.34 -5.35
C ASN A 11 13.01 5.90 -5.34
N PRO A 12 13.37 4.75 -5.94
CA PRO A 12 14.77 4.46 -6.24
C PRO A 12 15.41 5.62 -7.02
N VAL A 13 16.68 5.89 -6.71
CA VAL A 13 17.48 6.96 -7.31
C VAL A 13 18.59 6.33 -8.13
N SER A 14 18.80 6.78 -9.36
CA SER A 14 19.99 6.43 -10.12
C SER A 14 21.20 7.13 -9.53
N THR A 15 22.21 6.38 -9.08
CA THR A 15 23.41 6.94 -8.43
C THR A 15 24.47 7.42 -9.41
N GLU A 16 24.25 7.16 -10.71
CA GLU A 16 25.13 7.54 -11.81
C GLU A 16 24.31 7.65 -13.10
N VAL A 17 24.93 8.01 -14.21
CA VAL A 17 24.29 7.92 -15.53
C VAL A 17 24.23 6.46 -15.96
N GLN A 18 23.03 5.94 -16.23
CA GLN A 18 22.80 4.54 -16.54
C GLN A 18 22.04 4.37 -17.86
N ALA A 19 22.38 3.33 -18.61
CA ALA A 19 21.62 2.90 -19.79
C ALA A 19 21.22 1.44 -19.61
N VAL A 20 19.93 1.16 -19.66
CA VAL A 20 19.34 -0.16 -19.42
C VAL A 20 18.58 -0.60 -20.66
N LYS A 21 18.93 -1.75 -21.22
CA LYS A 21 18.21 -2.37 -22.34
C LYS A 21 17.25 -3.44 -21.81
N VAL A 22 15.96 -3.31 -22.13
CA VAL A 22 14.93 -4.31 -21.84
C VAL A 22 14.25 -4.71 -23.15
N CYS A 23 14.57 -5.92 -23.63
CA CYS A 23 14.19 -6.37 -24.97
C CYS A 23 14.67 -5.36 -26.04
N GLU A 24 13.75 -4.85 -26.88
CA GLU A 24 14.04 -3.87 -27.93
C GLU A 24 14.03 -2.42 -27.43
N HIS A 25 13.83 -2.19 -26.14
CA HIS A 25 13.72 -0.84 -25.56
C HIS A 25 14.97 -0.47 -24.80
N ASP A 26 15.45 0.76 -25.04
CA ASP A 26 16.53 1.37 -24.30
C ASP A 26 16.00 2.46 -23.38
N PHE A 27 16.40 2.40 -22.12
CA PHE A 27 16.07 3.38 -21.09
C PHE A 27 17.35 4.05 -20.62
N ALA A 28 17.35 5.37 -20.56
CA ALA A 28 18.46 6.15 -20.03
C ALA A 28 18.02 6.84 -18.74
N PHE A 29 18.85 6.76 -17.72
CA PHE A 29 18.65 7.44 -16.44
C PHE A 29 19.82 8.37 -16.17
N SER A 30 19.53 9.61 -15.81
CA SER A 30 20.54 10.56 -15.37
C SER A 30 20.94 10.28 -13.92
N GLU A 31 22.15 10.67 -13.51
CA GLU A 31 22.50 10.69 -12.09
C GLU A 31 21.50 11.55 -11.31
N GLY A 32 20.99 11.02 -10.20
CA GLY A 32 19.96 11.66 -9.37
C GLY A 32 18.53 11.50 -9.89
N GLU A 33 18.32 10.89 -11.06
CA GLU A 33 16.98 10.61 -11.57
C GLU A 33 16.25 9.62 -10.66
N THR A 34 14.95 9.86 -10.44
CA THR A 34 14.11 8.98 -9.60
C THR A 34 13.02 8.33 -10.41
N ILE A 35 12.71 7.08 -10.06
CA ILE A 35 11.58 6.34 -10.63
C ILE A 35 10.58 6.11 -9.51
N LEU A 36 9.34 6.54 -9.69
CA LEU A 36 8.28 6.15 -8.75
C LEU A 36 7.86 4.71 -9.05
N THR A 37 8.02 3.82 -8.07
CA THR A 37 7.67 2.40 -8.24
C THR A 37 6.39 2.02 -7.49
N GLU A 38 6.07 2.72 -6.40
CA GLU A 38 4.97 2.31 -5.53
C GLU A 38 4.35 3.50 -4.79
N TYR A 39 3.01 3.45 -4.68
CA TYR A 39 2.27 4.13 -3.64
C TYR A 39 1.80 3.12 -2.61
N SER A 40 2.09 3.39 -1.35
CA SER A 40 1.50 2.66 -0.25
C SER A 40 0.47 3.59 0.40
N HIS A 41 -0.81 3.20 0.37
CA HIS A 41 -1.95 3.93 0.93
C HIS A 41 -2.30 3.44 2.34
N LYS A 42 -2.86 4.34 3.14
CA LYS A 42 -3.13 4.13 4.57
C LYS A 42 -4.49 4.65 4.88
N TYR A 43 -5.15 3.91 5.76
CA TYR A 43 -6.54 4.14 6.08
C TYR A 43 -6.66 4.24 7.58
N ARG A 44 -7.52 5.15 8.04
CA ARG A 44 -7.99 5.07 9.42
C ARG A 44 -8.87 3.84 9.54
N VAL A 45 -8.90 3.25 10.73
CA VAL A 45 -9.72 2.08 11.02
C VAL A 45 -11.19 2.30 10.61
N ASP A 46 -11.76 3.47 10.94
CA ASP A 46 -13.16 3.75 10.66
C ASP A 46 -13.45 3.92 9.17
N ASP A 47 -12.53 4.55 8.43
CA ASP A 47 -12.63 4.68 6.97
C ASP A 47 -12.57 3.29 6.30
N PHE A 48 -11.67 2.42 6.78
CA PHE A 48 -11.58 1.05 6.28
C PHE A 48 -12.82 0.22 6.58
N LYS A 49 -13.39 0.36 7.79
CA LYS A 49 -14.67 -0.28 8.15
C LYS A 49 -15.81 0.19 7.24
N ALA A 50 -15.88 1.48 6.95
CA ALA A 50 -16.88 2.03 6.05
C ALA A 50 -16.75 1.41 4.64
N MET A 51 -15.54 1.39 4.07
CA MET A 51 -15.28 0.77 2.77
C MET A 51 -15.61 -0.74 2.75
N ALA A 52 -15.30 -1.47 3.83
CA ALA A 52 -15.64 -2.89 3.93
C ALA A 52 -17.16 -3.11 3.95
N ASN A 53 -17.89 -2.28 4.69
CA ASN A 53 -19.34 -2.35 4.77
C ASN A 53 -20.01 -2.08 3.41
N GLU A 54 -19.47 -1.16 2.60
CA GLU A 54 -19.98 -0.87 1.25
C GLU A 54 -20.00 -2.10 0.33
N VAL A 55 -19.12 -3.07 0.58
CA VAL A 55 -19.05 -4.33 -0.18
C VAL A 55 -19.63 -5.52 0.59
N GLY A 56 -20.41 -5.29 1.64
CA GLY A 56 -21.09 -6.32 2.41
C GLY A 56 -20.18 -7.13 3.34
N LEU A 57 -19.04 -6.56 3.77
CA LEU A 57 -18.15 -7.17 4.76
C LEU A 57 -18.20 -6.37 6.07
N ALA A 58 -18.29 -7.05 7.21
CA ALA A 58 -18.23 -6.45 8.54
C ALA A 58 -16.93 -6.82 9.26
N VAL A 59 -16.26 -5.85 9.88
CA VAL A 59 -15.15 -6.12 10.80
C VAL A 59 -15.69 -6.73 12.09
N LYS A 60 -15.22 -7.93 12.43
CA LYS A 60 -15.62 -8.68 13.64
C LYS A 60 -14.61 -8.57 14.75
N ASN A 61 -13.33 -8.61 14.40
CA ASN A 61 -12.25 -8.43 15.34
C ASN A 61 -11.19 -7.50 14.74
N LEU A 62 -10.54 -6.76 15.63
CA LEU A 62 -9.42 -5.89 15.32
C LEU A 62 -8.37 -6.12 16.40
N TRP A 63 -7.14 -6.35 15.97
CA TRP A 63 -5.97 -6.42 16.82
C TRP A 63 -4.96 -5.39 16.35
N THR A 64 -4.25 -4.81 17.30
CA THR A 64 -3.18 -3.86 17.03
C THR A 64 -2.01 -4.12 17.95
N ASP A 65 -0.81 -3.71 17.55
CA ASP A 65 0.34 -3.65 18.45
C ASP A 65 0.16 -2.56 19.53
N GLU A 66 0.98 -2.61 20.57
CA GLU A 66 0.95 -1.70 21.73
C GLU A 66 1.11 -0.22 21.36
N ASN A 67 1.73 0.08 20.22
CA ASN A 67 1.99 1.43 19.74
C ASN A 67 0.96 1.89 18.70
N GLU A 68 -0.06 1.09 18.41
CA GLU A 68 -1.10 1.38 17.41
C GLU A 68 -0.52 1.65 16.01
N MET A 69 0.56 0.96 15.65
CA MET A 69 1.29 1.20 14.39
C MET A 69 0.85 0.30 13.25
N LEU A 70 0.15 -0.80 13.56
CA LEU A 70 -0.33 -1.77 12.59
C LEU A 70 -1.58 -2.49 13.11
N GLU A 71 -2.64 -2.51 12.30
CA GLU A 71 -3.85 -3.25 12.61
C GLU A 71 -4.04 -4.50 11.74
N VAL A 72 -4.50 -5.58 12.36
CA VAL A 72 -5.03 -6.77 11.70
C VAL A 72 -6.54 -6.83 11.95
N MET A 73 -7.33 -6.89 10.87
CA MET A 73 -8.78 -6.96 10.96
C MET A 73 -9.31 -8.28 10.39
N TYR A 74 -10.14 -8.97 11.18
CA TYR A 74 -10.92 -10.13 10.71
C TYR A 74 -12.30 -9.65 10.25
N LEU A 75 -12.63 -9.96 8.99
CA LEU A 75 -13.87 -9.55 8.34
C LEU A 75 -14.71 -10.79 8.02
N GLU A 76 -16.02 -10.67 8.19
CA GLU A 76 -16.98 -11.68 7.75
C GLU A 76 -17.99 -11.08 6.79
N GLN A 77 -18.55 -11.93 5.92
CA GLN A 77 -19.65 -11.53 5.06
C GLN A 77 -20.88 -11.22 5.88
N GLN A 78 -21.51 -10.09 5.56
CA GLN A 78 -22.85 -9.78 6.03
C GLN A 78 -23.82 -10.61 5.19
N TYR A 79 -24.49 -11.59 5.81
CA TYR A 79 -25.62 -12.24 5.17
C TYR A 79 -26.81 -11.30 5.25
N ALA A 80 -27.50 -11.10 4.12
CA ALA A 80 -28.84 -10.54 4.15
C ALA A 80 -29.78 -11.62 4.68
N ASP A 81 -30.54 -11.30 5.72
CA ASP A 81 -31.69 -12.10 6.17
C ASP A 81 -32.78 -12.17 5.09
#